data_AF-A0A7D5UMJ6-F1
#
_entry.id   AF-A0A7D5UMJ6-F1
#
_cell.length_a   1.000
_cell.length_b   1.000
_cell.length_c   1.000
_cell.angle_alpha   90.00
_cell.angle_beta   90.00
_cell.angle_gamma   90.00
#
_symmetry.space_group_name_H-M   'P 1'
#
loop_
_entity.id
_entity.type
_entity.pdbx_description
1 polymer ?
#
loop_
_entity_poly.entity_id
_entity_poly.type
_entity_poly.pdbx_seq_one_letter_code
_entity_poly.pdbx_strand_id
1 'polypeptide(L)'
;MAPNTEKNNAVLQEVNGLEKLVAPQAAPRKFDIVYQNLITFGYWHVAAIYGIFLCFTSAKWATILFAFFLFVVATIGLTAGAHRLWSHKSYKAKLPLQIILMVMNSIAFQNTATNWVRDHRLHHKFSDTDADPHNATRGLFYSHVGWLLVKKHPEVKKRGKLIDMSDIYDNPVLRFQAKYAVPFIGAVCFVLPTLIPMYFWGESLNNAWHINMLRYVCNLNVTFLVASAAHSWGYKPYDKNILPTDKVATFIVTLGEGFHNYHHVFPWDYRSAELGNTFNPTTKFIDFFARIGWAYDLKTVSDELIRSRVKLTGDGTNLWGWDDEDMAEVLKDDDKML
;
A
#
# COMPACT_ATOMS: atom_id res chain seq x y z
N MET A 1 17.79 -23.41 8.60
CA MET A 1 17.88 -24.32 7.43
C MET A 1 18.66 -23.59 6.37
N ALA A 2 19.69 -24.21 5.79
CA ALA A 2 20.42 -23.63 4.65
C ALA A 2 19.44 -23.37 3.49
N PRO A 3 19.59 -22.28 2.72
CA PRO A 3 18.75 -22.05 1.56
C PRO A 3 18.93 -23.21 0.59
N ASN A 4 17.84 -23.71 0.02
CA ASN A 4 17.86 -24.82 -0.93
C ASN A 4 18.57 -24.37 -2.23
N THR A 5 19.88 -24.63 -2.31
CA THR A 5 20.83 -24.10 -3.30
C THR A 5 20.45 -24.47 -4.73
N GLU A 6 19.85 -25.65 -4.95
CA GLU A 6 19.40 -26.08 -6.28
C GLU A 6 18.23 -25.24 -6.81
N LYS A 7 17.27 -24.92 -5.94
CA LYS A 7 16.11 -24.10 -6.33
C LYS A 7 16.54 -22.66 -6.62
N ASN A 8 17.50 -22.14 -5.86
CA ASN A 8 18.09 -20.83 -6.12
C ASN A 8 18.88 -20.80 -7.44
N ASN A 9 19.65 -21.84 -7.75
CA ASN A 9 20.41 -21.95 -8.99
C ASN A 9 19.49 -22.04 -10.22
N ALA A 10 18.40 -22.80 -10.15
CA ALA A 10 17.42 -22.88 -11.24
C ALA A 10 16.72 -21.54 -11.52
N VAL A 11 16.33 -20.81 -10.46
CA VAL A 11 15.75 -19.46 -10.60
C VAL A 11 16.77 -18.48 -11.16
N LEU A 12 18.03 -18.53 -10.73
CA LEU A 12 19.10 -17.68 -11.27
C LEU A 12 19.36 -17.96 -12.76
N GLN A 13 19.30 -19.23 -13.18
CA GLN A 13 19.47 -19.63 -14.58
C GLN A 13 18.29 -19.17 -15.45
N GLU A 14 17.06 -19.26 -14.94
CA GLU A 14 15.85 -18.75 -15.60
C GLU A 14 15.86 -17.22 -15.68
N VAL A 15 16.31 -16.52 -14.64
CA VAL A 15 16.48 -15.05 -14.62
C VAL A 15 17.51 -14.59 -15.66
N ASN A 16 18.65 -15.29 -15.75
CA ASN A 16 19.72 -14.94 -16.68
C ASN A 16 19.34 -15.18 -18.16
N GLY A 17 18.34 -16.02 -18.43
CA GLY A 17 17.79 -16.23 -19.77
C GLY A 17 16.73 -15.19 -20.19
N LEU A 18 16.32 -14.28 -19.31
CA LEU A 18 15.34 -13.25 -19.62
C LEU A 18 16.02 -11.97 -20.09
N GLU A 19 15.48 -11.38 -21.15
CA GLU A 19 15.85 -10.03 -21.58
C GLU A 19 15.73 -9.03 -20.43
N LYS A 20 16.72 -8.16 -20.25
CA LYS A 20 16.69 -7.16 -19.18
C LYS A 20 15.70 -6.05 -19.53
N LEU A 21 14.68 -5.85 -18.69
CA LEU A 21 13.80 -4.68 -18.81
C LEU A 21 14.52 -3.44 -18.28
N VAL A 22 14.37 -2.32 -18.99
CA VAL A 22 14.96 -1.03 -18.61
C VAL A 22 13.82 -0.04 -18.39
N ALA A 23 13.66 0.43 -17.16
CA ALA A 23 12.69 1.48 -16.85
C ALA A 23 13.20 2.85 -17.33
N PRO A 24 12.31 3.78 -17.73
CA PRO A 24 10.88 3.62 -17.93
C PRO A 24 10.56 2.85 -19.24
N GLN A 25 9.61 1.91 -19.21
CA GLN A 25 9.21 1.15 -20.38
C GLN A 25 7.71 0.85 -20.40
N ALA A 26 7.07 1.12 -21.54
CA ALA A 26 5.72 0.65 -21.87
C ALA A 26 5.67 0.16 -23.31
N ALA A 27 5.85 -1.15 -23.54
CA ALA A 27 5.71 -1.69 -24.88
C ALA A 27 4.27 -1.47 -25.40
N PRO A 28 4.11 -1.13 -26.70
CA PRO A 28 2.81 -1.09 -27.35
C PRO A 28 2.11 -2.44 -27.19
N ARG A 29 0.83 -2.41 -26.79
CA ARG A 29 0.02 -3.62 -26.64
C ARG A 29 -1.45 -3.32 -26.90
N LYS A 30 -2.21 -4.35 -27.25
CA LYS A 30 -3.67 -4.31 -27.17
C LYS A 30 -4.11 -4.62 -25.74
N PHE A 31 -5.14 -3.91 -25.29
CA PHE A 31 -5.73 -4.09 -23.97
C PHE A 31 -6.97 -4.96 -24.07
N ASP A 32 -6.93 -6.12 -23.43
CA ASP A 32 -8.09 -7.00 -23.29
C ASP A 32 -8.88 -6.57 -22.04
N ILE A 33 -10.03 -5.93 -22.25
CA ILE A 33 -10.89 -5.46 -21.15
C ILE A 33 -11.50 -6.66 -20.42
N VAL A 34 -11.47 -6.60 -19.09
CA VAL A 34 -12.16 -7.52 -18.20
C VAL A 34 -13.50 -6.90 -17.84
N TYR A 35 -14.53 -7.16 -18.67
CA TYR A 35 -15.85 -6.53 -18.53
C TYR A 35 -16.50 -6.71 -17.15
N GLN A 36 -16.28 -7.86 -16.51
CA GLN A 36 -16.74 -8.07 -15.14
C GLN A 36 -16.17 -7.01 -14.18
N ASN A 37 -14.87 -6.75 -14.24
CA ASN A 37 -14.24 -5.74 -13.40
C ASN A 37 -14.76 -4.36 -13.76
N LEU A 38 -14.91 -4.04 -15.06
CA LEU A 38 -15.48 -2.76 -15.49
C LEU A 38 -16.88 -2.51 -14.89
N ILE A 39 -17.76 -3.49 -14.96
CA ILE A 39 -19.12 -3.39 -14.40
C ILE A 39 -19.07 -3.29 -12.87
N THR A 40 -18.26 -4.11 -12.21
CA THR A 40 -18.14 -4.11 -10.74
C THR A 40 -17.58 -2.80 -10.21
N PHE A 41 -16.47 -2.29 -10.77
CA PHE A 41 -15.91 -1.00 -10.38
C PHE A 41 -16.88 0.14 -10.71
N GLY A 42 -17.57 0.09 -11.86
CA GLY A 42 -18.61 1.06 -12.21
C GLY A 42 -19.74 1.11 -11.18
N TYR A 43 -20.28 -0.05 -10.81
CA TYR A 43 -21.30 -0.15 -9.76
C TYR A 43 -20.81 0.42 -8.43
N TRP A 44 -19.61 0.05 -7.98
CA TRP A 44 -19.07 0.53 -6.71
C TRP A 44 -18.96 2.05 -6.66
N HIS A 45 -18.47 2.68 -7.74
CA HIS A 45 -18.33 4.14 -7.80
C HIS A 45 -19.70 4.84 -7.85
N VAL A 46 -20.67 4.30 -8.59
CA VAL A 46 -22.04 4.85 -8.61
C VAL A 46 -22.68 4.74 -7.22
N ALA A 47 -22.54 3.60 -6.55
CA ALA A 47 -23.04 3.39 -5.19
C ALA A 47 -22.37 4.34 -4.19
N ALA A 48 -21.07 4.57 -4.31
CA ALA A 48 -20.33 5.52 -3.48
C ALA A 48 -20.78 6.97 -3.71
N ILE A 49 -20.97 7.40 -4.97
CA ILE A 49 -21.49 8.73 -5.29
C ILE A 49 -22.87 8.94 -4.66
N TYR A 50 -23.75 7.94 -4.73
CA TYR A 50 -25.03 8.00 -4.03
C TYR A 50 -24.87 8.03 -2.51
N GLY A 51 -23.89 7.31 -1.96
CA GLY A 51 -23.49 7.40 -0.55
C GLY A 51 -23.13 8.83 -0.12
N ILE A 52 -22.44 9.61 -0.97
CA ILE A 52 -22.13 11.02 -0.69
C ILE A 52 -23.42 11.83 -0.53
N PHE A 53 -24.38 11.65 -1.42
CA PHE A 53 -25.69 12.31 -1.31
C PHE A 53 -26.41 11.92 -0.01
N LEU A 54 -26.34 10.66 0.41
CA LEU A 54 -26.95 10.18 1.65
C LEU A 54 -26.29 10.77 2.91
N CYS A 55 -24.98 11.03 2.90
CA CYS A 55 -24.28 11.72 4.00
C CYS A 55 -24.93 13.05 4.37
N PHE A 56 -25.46 13.79 3.38
CA PHE A 56 -26.02 15.13 3.57
C PHE A 56 -27.54 15.15 3.73
N THR A 57 -28.22 14.02 3.56
CA THR A 57 -29.69 13.99 3.51
C THR A 57 -30.33 13.10 4.56
N SER A 58 -29.82 11.89 4.80
CA SER A 58 -30.54 10.90 5.63
C SER A 58 -29.66 9.96 6.44
N ALA A 59 -28.37 9.83 6.14
CA ALA A 59 -27.47 8.97 6.91
C ALA A 59 -27.27 9.51 8.33
N LYS A 60 -27.31 8.63 9.33
CA LYS A 60 -27.03 9.00 10.71
C LYS A 60 -25.55 9.30 10.89
N TRP A 61 -25.23 10.29 11.72
CA TRP A 61 -23.85 10.63 12.07
C TRP A 61 -23.05 9.44 12.59
N ALA A 62 -23.66 8.56 13.39
CA ALA A 62 -23.03 7.33 13.86
C ALA A 62 -22.55 6.43 12.71
N THR A 63 -23.32 6.31 11.63
CA THR A 63 -22.96 5.54 10.42
C THR A 63 -21.77 6.18 9.69
N ILE A 64 -21.78 7.50 9.54
CA ILE A 64 -20.71 8.25 8.87
C ILE A 64 -19.40 8.14 9.67
N LEU A 65 -19.45 8.34 10.99
CA LEU A 65 -18.29 8.22 11.88
C LEU A 65 -17.75 6.79 11.93
N PHE A 66 -18.63 5.79 11.96
CA PHE A 66 -18.24 4.39 11.90
C PHE A 66 -17.56 4.03 10.58
N ALA A 67 -18.09 4.54 9.46
CA ALA A 67 -17.48 4.37 8.15
C ALA A 67 -16.09 5.04 8.06
N PHE A 68 -15.95 6.26 8.60
CA PHE A 68 -14.66 6.93 8.69
C PHE A 68 -13.65 6.15 9.57
N PHE A 69 -14.11 5.61 10.71
CA PHE A 69 -13.28 4.74 11.54
C PHE A 69 -12.79 3.51 10.76
N LEU A 70 -13.71 2.82 10.06
CA LEU A 70 -13.35 1.66 9.23
C LEU A 70 -12.44 2.03 8.05
N PHE A 71 -12.56 3.23 7.50
CA PHE A 71 -11.63 3.75 6.49
C PHE A 71 -10.20 3.79 7.05
N VAL A 72 -10.00 4.38 8.24
CA VAL A 72 -8.68 4.46 8.89
C VAL A 72 -8.14 3.06 9.22
N VAL A 73 -8.98 2.19 9.78
CA VAL A 73 -8.62 0.80 10.11
C VAL A 73 -8.18 0.03 8.87
N ALA A 74 -8.93 0.14 7.76
CA ALA A 74 -8.59 -0.49 6.49
C ALA A 74 -7.26 0.02 5.93
N THR A 75 -7.04 1.34 5.98
CA THR A 75 -5.79 1.95 5.51
C THR A 75 -4.60 1.45 6.34
N ILE A 76 -4.68 1.43 7.66
CA ILE A 76 -3.62 0.87 8.52
C ILE A 76 -3.39 -0.63 8.21
N GLY A 77 -4.45 -1.40 7.95
CA GLY A 77 -4.32 -2.81 7.57
C GLY A 77 -3.54 -3.02 6.27
N LEU A 78 -3.69 -2.12 5.30
CA LEU A 78 -2.88 -2.12 4.07
C LEU A 78 -1.45 -1.68 4.36
N THR A 79 -1.25 -0.55 5.02
CA THR A 79 0.06 0.08 5.20
C THR A 79 0.92 -0.67 6.23
N ALA A 80 0.45 -0.84 7.47
CA ALA A 80 1.21 -1.56 8.49
C ALA A 80 1.29 -3.07 8.18
N GLY A 81 0.25 -3.65 7.57
CA GLY A 81 0.17 -5.09 7.29
C GLY A 81 0.75 -5.47 5.92
N ALA A 82 -0.06 -5.34 4.87
CA ALA A 82 0.29 -5.80 3.52
C ALA A 82 1.57 -5.18 2.97
N HIS A 83 1.76 -3.89 3.20
CA HIS A 83 2.89 -3.13 2.70
C HIS A 83 4.15 -3.34 3.56
N ARG A 84 4.19 -2.74 4.75
CA ARG A 84 5.42 -2.67 5.56
C ARG A 84 5.83 -4.01 6.18
N LEU A 85 4.87 -4.75 6.77
CA LEU A 85 5.15 -6.05 7.40
C LEU A 85 5.40 -7.15 6.37
N TRP A 86 4.40 -7.45 5.53
CA TRP A 86 4.45 -8.64 4.68
C TRP A 86 5.20 -8.40 3.37
N SER A 87 5.10 -7.23 2.73
CA SER A 87 5.84 -7.01 1.49
C SER A 87 7.31 -6.69 1.73
N HIS A 88 7.58 -5.74 2.63
CA HIS A 88 8.92 -5.19 2.85
C HIS A 88 9.70 -5.81 4.00
N LYS A 89 9.04 -6.52 4.92
CA LYS A 89 9.69 -7.10 6.11
C LYS A 89 10.47 -6.02 6.88
N SER A 90 9.91 -4.82 6.98
CA SER A 90 10.55 -3.67 7.65
C SER A 90 10.45 -3.75 9.17
N TYR A 91 9.57 -4.60 9.69
CA TYR A 91 9.51 -4.99 11.09
C TYR A 91 8.99 -6.43 11.22
N LYS A 92 9.05 -6.99 12.43
CA LYS A 92 8.46 -8.29 12.77
C LYS A 92 7.28 -8.10 13.73
N ALA A 93 6.26 -8.94 13.57
CA ALA A 93 5.05 -8.92 14.38
C ALA A 93 4.82 -10.29 15.04
N LYS A 94 4.43 -10.29 16.32
CA LYS A 94 3.94 -11.48 17.02
C LYS A 94 2.55 -11.87 16.50
N LEU A 95 2.16 -13.12 16.74
CA LEU A 95 0.91 -13.69 16.22
C LEU A 95 -0.35 -12.82 16.48
N PRO A 96 -0.57 -12.24 17.67
CA PRO A 96 -1.75 -11.40 17.90
C PRO A 96 -1.83 -10.19 16.96
N LEU A 97 -0.71 -9.48 16.76
CA LEU A 97 -0.64 -8.35 15.83
C LEU A 97 -0.83 -8.79 14.38
N GLN A 98 -0.25 -9.93 13.97
CA GLN A 98 -0.47 -10.46 12.63
C GLN A 98 -1.94 -10.76 12.35
N ILE A 99 -2.67 -11.32 13.33
CA ILE A 99 -4.11 -11.58 13.21
C ILE A 99 -4.87 -10.26 13.07
N ILE A 100 -4.59 -9.28 13.94
CA ILE A 100 -5.23 -7.95 13.88
C ILE A 100 -5.02 -7.32 12.51
N LEU A 101 -3.78 -7.26 12.03
CA LEU A 101 -3.45 -6.69 10.73
C LEU A 101 -4.12 -7.43 9.58
N MET A 102 -4.29 -8.75 9.68
CA MET A 102 -4.96 -9.55 8.64
C MET A 102 -6.45 -9.22 8.57
N VAL A 103 -7.12 -9.05 9.72
CA VAL A 103 -8.52 -8.59 9.75
C VAL A 103 -8.62 -7.18 9.19
N MET A 104 -7.77 -6.26 9.63
CA MET A 104 -7.74 -4.87 9.14
C MET A 104 -7.49 -4.79 7.63
N ASN A 105 -6.55 -5.58 7.09
CA ASN A 105 -6.32 -5.69 5.66
C ASN A 105 -7.54 -6.24 4.92
N SER A 106 -8.23 -7.22 5.50
CA SER A 106 -9.44 -7.82 4.91
C SER A 106 -10.59 -6.82 4.83
N ILE A 107 -10.68 -5.88 5.78
CA ILE A 107 -11.66 -4.78 5.73
C ILE A 107 -11.44 -3.88 4.50
N ALA A 108 -10.22 -3.80 3.97
CA ALA A 108 -9.88 -2.98 2.80
C ALA A 108 -10.27 -3.60 1.45
N PHE A 109 -10.50 -4.93 1.38
CA PHE A 109 -10.90 -5.67 0.17
C PHE A 109 -10.08 -5.31 -1.09
N GLN A 110 -8.75 -5.36 -1.00
CA GLN A 110 -7.83 -5.13 -2.13
C GLN A 110 -7.10 -6.43 -2.54
N ASN A 111 -7.88 -7.48 -2.82
CA ASN A 111 -7.43 -8.88 -2.89
C ASN A 111 -6.98 -9.44 -1.54
N THR A 112 -6.57 -10.72 -1.53
CA THR A 112 -5.90 -11.33 -0.37
C THR A 112 -4.53 -10.67 -0.15
N ALA A 113 -4.06 -10.62 1.10
CA ALA A 113 -2.74 -10.11 1.42
C ALA A 113 -1.65 -10.85 0.62
N THR A 114 -1.80 -12.15 0.41
CA THR A 114 -0.87 -12.95 -0.43
C THR A 114 -0.76 -12.41 -1.86
N ASN A 115 -1.88 -12.12 -2.50
CA ASN A 115 -1.89 -11.59 -3.87
C ASN A 115 -1.36 -10.16 -3.92
N TRP A 116 -1.74 -9.34 -2.94
CA TRP A 116 -1.27 -7.96 -2.81
C TRP A 116 0.26 -7.92 -2.65
N VAL A 117 0.81 -8.71 -1.73
CA VAL A 117 2.26 -8.79 -1.47
C VAL A 117 3.04 -9.22 -2.70
N ARG A 118 2.54 -10.22 -3.45
CA ARG A 118 3.20 -10.65 -4.70
C ARG A 118 3.26 -9.51 -5.70
N ASP A 119 2.14 -8.84 -5.95
CA ASP A 119 2.05 -7.77 -6.93
C ASP A 119 2.92 -6.57 -6.50
N HIS A 120 2.97 -6.26 -5.20
CA HIS A 120 3.79 -5.18 -4.64
C HIS A 120 5.29 -5.47 -4.69
N ARG A 121 5.72 -6.68 -4.31
CA ARG A 121 7.13 -7.11 -4.47
C ARG A 121 7.58 -7.08 -5.93
N LEU A 122 6.68 -7.47 -6.84
CA LEU A 122 6.94 -7.40 -8.28
C LEU A 122 7.07 -5.95 -8.76
N HIS A 123 6.18 -5.07 -8.30
CA HIS A 123 6.23 -3.64 -8.57
C HIS A 123 7.58 -3.04 -8.16
N HIS A 124 8.05 -3.23 -6.92
CA HIS A 124 9.37 -2.71 -6.52
C HIS A 124 10.53 -3.28 -7.34
N LYS A 125 10.48 -4.56 -7.71
CA LYS A 125 11.58 -5.21 -8.43
C LYS A 125 11.67 -4.76 -9.90
N PHE A 126 10.55 -4.44 -10.52
CA PHE A 126 10.48 -4.09 -11.94
C PHE A 126 9.67 -2.81 -12.18
N SER A 127 9.75 -1.84 -11.26
CA SER A 127 8.97 -0.61 -11.26
C SER A 127 9.05 0.07 -12.61
N ASP A 128 7.92 0.58 -13.09
CA ASP A 128 7.85 1.39 -14.29
C ASP A 128 8.32 0.66 -15.57
N THR A 129 8.19 -0.67 -15.59
CA THR A 129 8.40 -1.54 -16.77
C THR A 129 7.13 -2.34 -17.11
N ASP A 130 7.17 -3.11 -18.19
CA ASP A 130 6.05 -4.00 -18.56
C ASP A 130 5.78 -5.16 -17.60
N ALA A 131 6.67 -5.37 -16.63
CA ALA A 131 6.49 -6.34 -15.56
C ALA A 131 5.86 -5.75 -14.29
N ASP A 132 5.72 -4.42 -14.22
CA ASP A 132 4.99 -3.73 -13.17
C ASP A 132 3.48 -3.80 -13.45
N PRO A 133 2.66 -4.37 -12.52
CA PRO A 133 1.21 -4.45 -12.70
C PRO A 133 0.55 -3.10 -12.98
N HIS A 134 1.00 -2.04 -12.32
CA HIS A 134 0.42 -0.69 -12.37
C HIS A 134 1.40 0.35 -12.92
N ASN A 135 2.25 -0.08 -13.85
CA ASN A 135 3.25 0.71 -14.55
C ASN A 135 2.78 2.14 -14.89
N ALA A 136 3.36 3.13 -14.21
CA ALA A 136 3.00 4.54 -14.35
C ALA A 136 3.33 5.14 -15.72
N THR A 137 4.26 4.55 -16.47
CA THR A 137 4.63 5.01 -17.82
C THR A 137 3.48 4.83 -18.83
N ARG A 138 2.47 4.03 -18.49
CA ARG A 138 1.24 3.86 -19.30
C ARG A 138 0.19 4.96 -19.03
N GLY A 139 0.52 5.94 -18.20
CA GLY A 139 -0.29 7.11 -17.91
C GLY A 139 -1.14 6.96 -16.64
N LEU A 140 -1.58 8.12 -16.13
CA LEU A 140 -2.27 8.25 -14.84
C LEU A 140 -3.48 7.33 -14.71
N PHE A 141 -4.31 7.24 -15.75
CA PHE A 141 -5.53 6.40 -15.69
C PHE A 141 -5.18 4.92 -15.56
N TYR A 142 -4.15 4.45 -16.28
CA TYR A 142 -3.74 3.05 -16.24
C TYR A 142 -3.22 2.69 -14.85
N SER A 143 -2.30 3.48 -14.28
CA SER A 143 -1.72 3.22 -12.97
C SER A 143 -2.71 3.42 -11.81
N HIS A 144 -3.69 4.31 -11.98
CA HIS A 144 -4.71 4.53 -10.96
C HIS A 144 -5.71 3.37 -10.89
N VAL A 145 -6.39 3.04 -11.99
CA VAL A 145 -7.45 2.00 -11.98
C VAL A 145 -7.45 1.13 -13.23
N GLY A 146 -6.96 1.63 -14.37
CA GLY A 146 -7.04 0.94 -15.65
C GLY A 146 -6.36 -0.44 -15.64
N TRP A 147 -5.29 -0.63 -14.87
CA TRP A 147 -4.61 -1.92 -14.73
C TRP A 147 -5.50 -3.03 -14.14
N LEU A 148 -6.51 -2.67 -13.35
CA LEU A 148 -7.51 -3.61 -12.80
C LEU A 148 -8.61 -3.94 -13.81
N LEU A 149 -8.80 -3.11 -14.84
CA LEU A 149 -9.86 -3.25 -15.84
C LEU A 149 -9.43 -4.07 -17.04
N VAL A 150 -8.16 -4.46 -17.13
CA VAL A 150 -7.59 -5.17 -18.28
C VAL A 150 -6.79 -6.39 -17.83
N LYS A 151 -6.56 -7.34 -18.75
CA LYS A 151 -5.66 -8.46 -18.46
C LYS A 151 -4.23 -7.97 -18.25
N LYS A 152 -3.60 -8.42 -17.15
CA LYS A 152 -2.19 -8.20 -16.83
C LYS A 152 -1.27 -8.53 -18.02
N HIS A 153 -0.20 -7.76 -18.16
CA HIS A 153 0.80 -7.98 -19.21
C HIS A 153 1.46 -9.38 -19.06
N PRO A 154 1.88 -10.05 -20.15
CA PRO A 154 2.58 -11.32 -20.06
C PRO A 154 3.82 -11.28 -19.17
N GLU A 155 4.60 -10.18 -19.19
CA GLU A 155 5.79 -10.02 -18.33
C GLU A 155 5.45 -10.02 -16.84
N VAL A 156 4.28 -9.47 -16.44
CA VAL A 156 3.81 -9.54 -15.04
C VAL A 156 3.65 -10.99 -14.60
N LYS A 157 3.09 -11.86 -15.46
CA LYS A 157 2.92 -13.29 -15.15
C LYS A 157 4.26 -14.04 -15.17
N LYS A 158 5.11 -13.73 -16.15
CA LYS A 158 6.41 -14.37 -16.34
C LYS A 158 7.33 -14.10 -15.15
N ARG A 159 7.50 -12.82 -14.81
CA ARG A 159 8.40 -12.39 -13.73
C ARG A 159 7.79 -12.49 -12.34
N GLY A 160 6.46 -12.52 -12.24
CA GLY A 160 5.76 -12.82 -10.98
C GLY A 160 6.15 -14.18 -10.39
N LYS A 161 6.56 -15.16 -11.21
CA LYS A 161 7.06 -16.46 -10.75
C LYS A 161 8.44 -16.39 -10.08
N LEU A 162 9.19 -15.32 -10.34
CA LEU A 162 10.54 -15.10 -9.82
C LEU A 162 10.54 -14.37 -8.47
N ILE A 163 9.35 -13.99 -7.98
CA ILE A 163 9.20 -13.36 -6.68
C ILE A 163 9.14 -14.45 -5.62
N ASP A 164 10.09 -14.41 -4.69
CA ASP A 164 10.04 -15.26 -3.51
C ASP A 164 8.82 -14.88 -2.66
N MET A 165 8.00 -15.87 -2.37
CA MET A 165 6.77 -15.78 -1.59
C MET A 165 6.73 -16.85 -0.50
N SER A 166 7.83 -17.57 -0.26
CA SER A 166 7.92 -18.66 0.72
C SER A 166 7.46 -18.22 2.10
N ASP A 167 7.94 -17.07 2.58
CA ASP A 167 7.56 -16.50 3.87
C ASP A 167 6.06 -16.19 4.00
N ILE A 168 5.40 -15.87 2.89
CA ILE A 168 3.96 -15.58 2.83
C ILE A 168 3.16 -16.87 2.80
N TYR A 169 3.62 -17.86 2.03
CA TYR A 169 2.96 -19.16 1.93
C TYR A 169 3.11 -19.99 3.20
N ASP A 170 4.20 -19.82 3.94
CA ASP A 170 4.42 -20.50 5.22
C ASP A 170 3.71 -19.82 6.39
N ASN A 171 3.21 -18.59 6.22
CA ASN A 171 2.51 -17.85 7.26
C ASN A 171 1.08 -18.40 7.48
N PRO A 172 0.76 -19.00 8.65
CA PRO A 172 -0.55 -19.60 8.88
C PRO A 172 -1.71 -18.59 8.88
N VAL A 173 -1.46 -17.34 9.28
CA VAL A 173 -2.47 -16.28 9.30
C VAL A 173 -2.88 -15.91 7.87
N LEU A 174 -1.91 -15.76 6.97
CA LEU A 174 -2.19 -15.42 5.57
C LEU A 174 -2.76 -16.61 4.80
N ARG A 175 -2.35 -17.84 5.12
CA ARG A 175 -2.99 -19.05 4.59
C ARG A 175 -4.45 -19.14 4.99
N PHE A 176 -4.80 -18.79 6.23
CA PHE A 176 -6.20 -18.72 6.67
C PHE A 176 -6.99 -17.71 5.83
N GLN A 177 -6.49 -16.48 5.72
CA GLN A 177 -7.14 -15.43 4.92
C GLN A 177 -7.32 -15.86 3.46
N ALA A 178 -6.28 -16.45 2.85
CA ALA A 178 -6.33 -16.92 1.47
C ALA A 178 -7.32 -18.08 1.28
N LYS A 179 -7.37 -19.03 2.22
CA LYS A 179 -8.29 -20.18 2.17
C LYS A 179 -9.76 -19.75 2.28
N TYR A 180 -10.06 -18.77 3.12
CA TYR A 180 -11.42 -18.31 3.38
C TYR A 180 -11.72 -16.95 2.72
N ALA A 181 -10.96 -16.55 1.70
CA ALA A 181 -10.97 -15.21 1.15
C ALA A 181 -12.38 -14.69 0.81
N VAL A 182 -13.18 -15.47 0.09
CA VAL A 182 -14.53 -15.07 -0.34
C VAL A 182 -15.47 -14.85 0.86
N PRO A 183 -15.75 -15.86 1.72
CA PRO A 183 -16.67 -15.66 2.83
C PRO A 183 -16.13 -14.71 3.90
N PHE A 184 -14.83 -14.78 4.21
CA PHE A 184 -14.24 -13.99 5.29
C PHE A 184 -14.11 -12.51 4.92
N ILE A 185 -13.43 -12.20 3.80
CA ILE A 185 -13.19 -10.80 3.39
C ILE A 185 -14.53 -10.15 3.02
N GLY A 186 -15.43 -10.88 2.34
CA GLY A 186 -16.79 -10.41 2.06
C GLY A 186 -17.58 -10.07 3.32
N ALA A 187 -17.48 -10.91 4.36
CA ALA A 187 -18.14 -10.66 5.63
C ALA A 187 -17.60 -9.41 6.35
N VAL A 188 -16.29 -9.26 6.47
CA VAL A 188 -15.68 -8.16 7.24
C VAL A 188 -15.66 -6.82 6.48
N CYS A 189 -15.63 -6.84 5.14
CA CYS A 189 -15.66 -5.62 4.34
C CYS A 189 -17.09 -5.13 4.07
N PHE A 190 -18.02 -6.04 3.74
CA PHE A 190 -19.35 -5.66 3.27
C PHE A 190 -20.47 -5.98 4.26
N VAL A 191 -20.54 -7.22 4.74
CA VAL A 191 -21.70 -7.66 5.55
C VAL A 191 -21.71 -7.01 6.93
N LEU A 192 -20.65 -7.18 7.73
CA LEU A 192 -20.60 -6.64 9.09
C LEU A 192 -20.68 -5.11 9.10
N PRO A 193 -19.95 -4.37 8.24
CA PRO A 193 -20.04 -2.91 8.23
C PRO A 193 -21.40 -2.36 7.82
N THR A 194 -22.22 -3.15 7.12
CA THR A 194 -23.60 -2.78 6.80
C THR A 194 -24.58 -3.20 7.92
N LEU A 195 -24.40 -4.38 8.52
CA LEU A 195 -25.30 -4.86 9.57
C LEU A 195 -25.12 -4.10 10.90
N ILE A 196 -23.89 -3.76 11.29
CA ILE A 196 -23.61 -3.08 12.57
C ILE A 196 -24.44 -1.78 12.68
N PRO A 197 -24.43 -0.87 11.69
CA PRO A 197 -25.28 0.32 11.72
C PRO A 197 -26.77 0.04 11.84
N MET A 198 -27.25 -0.99 11.15
CA MET A 198 -28.67 -1.35 11.15
C MET A 198 -29.11 -1.83 12.53
N TYR A 199 -28.33 -2.69 13.19
CA TYR A 199 -28.72 -3.28 14.47
C TYR A 199 -28.45 -2.39 15.68
N PHE A 200 -27.33 -1.66 15.71
CA PHE A 200 -26.91 -0.93 16.92
C PHE A 200 -27.46 0.48 17.02
N TRP A 201 -27.75 1.15 15.90
CA TRP A 201 -28.33 2.49 15.91
C TRP A 201 -29.45 2.68 14.89
N GLY A 202 -30.04 1.59 14.39
CA GLY A 202 -31.25 1.62 13.57
C GLY A 202 -31.10 2.38 12.26
N GLU A 203 -29.94 2.25 11.60
CA GLU A 203 -29.73 2.79 10.24
C GLU A 203 -30.52 1.98 9.20
N SER A 204 -30.97 2.63 8.13
CA SER A 204 -31.61 1.91 7.03
C SER A 204 -30.61 1.07 6.24
N LEU A 205 -31.05 -0.04 5.63
CA LEU A 205 -30.19 -0.86 4.76
C LEU A 205 -29.59 -0.01 3.61
N ASN A 206 -30.39 0.88 3.03
CA ASN A 206 -29.95 1.76 1.94
C ASN A 206 -28.78 2.64 2.38
N ASN A 207 -28.89 3.30 3.53
CA ASN A 207 -27.84 4.17 4.05
C ASN A 207 -26.61 3.36 4.46
N ALA A 208 -26.81 2.29 5.24
CA ALA A 208 -25.71 1.47 5.74
C ALA A 208 -24.90 0.83 4.60
N TRP A 209 -25.56 0.37 3.53
CA TRP A 209 -24.88 -0.18 2.35
C TRP A 209 -24.11 0.89 1.58
N HIS A 210 -24.74 2.00 1.20
CA HIS A 210 -24.11 3.01 0.34
C HIS A 210 -23.03 3.83 1.05
N ILE A 211 -23.18 4.09 2.35
CA ILE A 211 -22.11 4.71 3.16
C ILE A 211 -20.92 3.75 3.29
N ASN A 212 -21.17 2.44 3.42
CA ASN A 212 -20.12 1.44 3.40
C ASN A 212 -19.41 1.37 2.04
N MET A 213 -20.16 1.44 0.94
CA MET A 213 -19.60 1.50 -0.42
C MET A 213 -18.77 2.76 -0.64
N LEU A 214 -19.22 3.92 -0.16
CA LEU A 214 -18.46 5.16 -0.17
C LEU A 214 -17.11 4.98 0.54
N ARG A 215 -17.13 4.45 1.76
CA ARG A 215 -15.93 4.13 2.52
C ARG A 215 -14.96 3.25 1.73
N TYR A 216 -15.46 2.16 1.16
CA TYR A 216 -14.63 1.22 0.39
C TYR A 216 -14.00 1.88 -0.85
N VAL A 217 -14.78 2.66 -1.61
CA VAL A 217 -14.28 3.40 -2.78
C VAL A 217 -13.26 4.47 -2.39
N CYS A 218 -13.45 5.15 -1.26
CA CYS A 218 -12.44 6.07 -0.71
C CYS A 218 -11.14 5.34 -0.39
N ASN A 219 -11.20 4.16 0.27
CA ASN A 219 -10.00 3.35 0.52
C ASN A 219 -9.27 2.97 -0.78
N LEU A 220 -10.01 2.53 -1.81
CA LEU A 220 -9.44 2.21 -3.12
C LEU A 220 -8.72 3.41 -3.75
N ASN A 221 -9.40 4.55 -3.88
CA ASN A 221 -8.84 5.73 -4.53
C ASN A 221 -7.62 6.27 -3.78
N VAL A 222 -7.62 6.20 -2.44
CA VAL A 222 -6.45 6.58 -1.64
C VAL A 222 -5.25 5.67 -1.94
N THR A 223 -5.46 4.35 -2.03
CA THR A 223 -4.35 3.45 -2.41
C THR A 223 -3.92 3.65 -3.87
N PHE A 224 -4.86 3.89 -4.78
CA PHE A 224 -4.57 4.11 -6.19
C PHE A 224 -3.81 5.40 -6.45
N LEU A 225 -4.00 6.43 -5.62
CA LEU A 225 -3.20 7.66 -5.68
C LEU A 225 -1.70 7.39 -5.46
N VAL A 226 -1.33 6.39 -4.64
CA VAL A 226 0.08 6.02 -4.43
C VAL A 226 0.66 5.44 -5.72
N ALA A 227 -0.05 4.53 -6.38
CA ALA A 227 0.40 3.95 -7.65
C ALA A 227 0.41 4.97 -8.81
N SER A 228 -0.45 6.00 -8.76
CA SER A 228 -0.59 6.96 -9.86
C SER A 228 0.09 8.30 -9.60
N ALA A 229 -0.47 9.11 -8.69
CA ALA A 229 -0.01 10.47 -8.45
C ALA A 229 1.41 10.47 -7.86
N ALA A 230 1.72 9.52 -6.97
CA ALA A 230 3.04 9.43 -6.37
C ALA A 230 4.14 8.94 -7.35
N HIS A 231 3.80 8.47 -8.55
CA HIS A 231 4.77 8.18 -9.63
C HIS A 231 4.85 9.27 -10.70
N SER A 232 3.99 10.30 -10.64
CA SER A 232 3.85 11.27 -11.74
C SER A 232 3.97 12.73 -11.29
N TRP A 233 3.72 13.04 -10.01
CA TRP A 233 3.60 14.43 -9.57
C TRP A 233 4.15 14.68 -8.16
N GLY A 234 5.37 15.20 -8.10
CA GLY A 234 6.04 15.60 -6.87
C GLY A 234 7.53 15.83 -7.09
N TYR A 235 8.29 15.85 -6.00
CA TYR A 235 9.74 16.07 -5.99
C TYR A 235 10.49 14.73 -5.91
N LYS A 236 11.78 14.72 -6.24
CA LYS A 236 12.62 13.51 -6.18
C LYS A 236 13.91 13.77 -5.38
N PRO A 237 13.77 14.08 -4.08
CA PRO A 237 14.88 14.51 -3.25
C PRO A 237 15.97 13.43 -3.07
N TYR A 238 15.65 12.13 -3.15
CA TYR A 238 16.63 11.05 -2.91
C TYR A 238 17.15 10.41 -4.21
N ASP A 239 16.29 10.22 -5.21
CA ASP A 239 16.71 9.67 -6.51
C ASP A 239 15.86 10.20 -7.67
N LYS A 240 16.48 11.03 -8.51
CA LYS A 240 15.85 11.63 -9.69
C LYS A 240 15.68 10.67 -10.86
N ASN A 241 16.37 9.53 -10.84
CA ASN A 241 16.41 8.57 -11.97
C ASN A 241 15.24 7.57 -11.96
N ILE A 242 14.46 7.53 -10.87
CA ILE A 242 13.24 6.72 -10.75
C ILE A 242 12.00 7.61 -10.93
N LEU A 243 10.83 7.03 -11.27
CA LEU A 243 9.58 7.80 -11.38
C LEU A 243 8.93 8.21 -10.05
N PRO A 244 8.95 7.41 -8.96
CA PRO A 244 8.40 7.77 -7.66
C PRO A 244 8.80 9.16 -7.18
N THR A 245 7.85 9.85 -6.59
CA THR A 245 7.93 11.25 -6.17
C THR A 245 7.41 11.43 -4.74
N ASP A 246 7.94 12.44 -4.08
CA ASP A 246 7.52 12.88 -2.76
C ASP A 246 6.60 14.08 -2.86
N LYS A 247 5.49 14.03 -2.12
CA LYS A 247 4.61 15.18 -1.97
C LYS A 247 3.83 15.14 -0.66
N VAL A 248 3.91 16.22 0.11
CA VAL A 248 3.22 16.36 1.41
C VAL A 248 1.70 16.18 1.29
N ALA A 249 1.08 16.75 0.25
CA ALA A 249 -0.36 16.58 0.02
C ALA A 249 -0.75 15.10 -0.17
N THR A 250 0.02 14.36 -0.98
CA THR A 250 -0.17 12.91 -1.17
C THR A 250 0.06 12.18 0.15
N PHE A 251 1.06 12.57 0.93
CA PHE A 251 1.36 11.97 2.23
C PHE A 251 0.21 12.08 3.23
N ILE A 252 -0.40 13.26 3.33
CA ILE A 252 -1.56 13.51 4.21
C ILE A 252 -2.77 12.69 3.75
N VAL A 253 -3.11 12.74 2.45
CA VAL A 253 -4.28 12.04 1.90
C VAL A 253 -4.15 10.51 2.02
N THR A 254 -2.93 10.00 1.90
CA THR A 254 -2.62 8.56 1.98
C THR A 254 -2.28 8.07 3.38
N LEU A 255 -2.42 8.94 4.39
CA LEU A 255 -2.16 8.61 5.79
C LEU A 255 -0.73 8.05 6.02
N GLY A 256 0.26 8.62 5.34
CA GLY A 256 1.67 8.35 5.57
C GLY A 256 2.44 7.65 4.44
N GLU A 257 1.84 7.46 3.25
CA GLU A 257 2.43 6.67 2.15
C GLU A 257 2.89 7.53 0.95
N GLY A 258 2.79 8.85 1.05
CA GLY A 258 3.03 9.77 -0.07
C GLY A 258 4.48 10.23 -0.25
N PHE A 259 5.41 9.80 0.59
CA PHE A 259 6.86 9.98 0.37
C PHE A 259 7.41 8.79 -0.42
N HIS A 260 6.96 8.72 -1.68
CA HIS A 260 7.16 7.53 -2.49
C HIS A 260 8.56 7.47 -3.11
N ASN A 261 9.23 8.61 -3.33
CA ASN A 261 10.65 8.64 -3.69
C ASN A 261 11.50 8.08 -2.54
N TYR A 262 11.23 8.49 -1.29
CA TYR A 262 11.91 7.90 -0.12
C TYR A 262 11.69 6.39 -0.06
N HIS A 263 10.42 5.98 -0.15
CA HIS A 263 10.02 4.59 0.00
C HIS A 263 10.66 3.68 -1.05
N HIS A 264 10.73 4.10 -2.31
CA HIS A 264 11.35 3.29 -3.37
C HIS A 264 12.87 3.21 -3.25
N VAL A 265 13.50 4.24 -2.69
CA VAL A 265 14.95 4.23 -2.43
C VAL A 265 15.30 3.39 -1.19
N PHE A 266 14.46 3.45 -0.16
CA PHE A 266 14.65 2.75 1.11
C PHE A 266 13.44 1.88 1.48
N PRO A 267 13.13 0.84 0.69
CA PRO A 267 11.91 0.04 0.88
C PRO A 267 11.87 -0.75 2.19
N TRP A 268 13.00 -0.88 2.88
CA TRP A 268 13.11 -1.59 4.16
C TRP A 268 12.87 -0.69 5.39
N ASP A 269 12.73 0.62 5.24
CA ASP A 269 12.42 1.52 6.36
C ASP A 269 10.97 1.32 6.83
N TYR A 270 10.76 1.05 8.12
CA TYR A 270 9.44 0.79 8.67
C TYR A 270 8.56 2.05 8.78
N ARG A 271 9.16 3.24 8.74
CA ARG A 271 8.44 4.52 8.79
C ARG A 271 7.92 4.90 7.40
N SER A 272 8.58 4.41 6.34
CA SER A 272 8.31 4.77 4.94
C SER A 272 8.33 6.30 4.68
N ALA A 273 9.07 7.03 5.51
CA ALA A 273 9.11 8.48 5.54
C ALA A 273 10.43 8.94 6.20
N GLU A 274 10.96 10.06 5.72
CA GLU A 274 12.15 10.70 6.30
C GLU A 274 11.83 11.46 7.61
N LEU A 275 10.81 12.33 7.63
CA LEU A 275 10.48 13.19 8.79
C LEU A 275 9.68 12.51 9.93
N GLY A 276 10.04 11.28 10.28
CA GLY A 276 9.52 10.65 11.49
C GLY A 276 7.98 10.54 11.57
N ASN A 277 7.44 10.53 12.79
CA ASN A 277 6.11 10.00 13.08
C ASN A 277 4.98 11.02 13.18
N THR A 278 5.23 12.33 13.10
CA THR A 278 4.25 13.36 13.46
C THR A 278 2.92 13.24 12.71
N PHE A 279 2.97 13.00 11.39
CA PHE A 279 1.80 12.85 10.53
C PHE A 279 1.66 11.45 9.90
N ASN A 280 2.31 10.44 10.48
CA ASN A 280 2.28 9.06 9.98
C ASN A 280 1.49 8.15 10.94
N PRO A 281 0.15 8.06 10.83
CA PRO A 281 -0.65 7.24 11.73
C PRO A 281 -0.27 5.75 11.66
N THR A 282 0.18 5.27 10.50
CA THR A 282 0.69 3.91 10.34
C THR A 282 1.90 3.67 11.23
N THR A 283 2.88 4.58 11.23
CA THR A 283 4.06 4.39 12.06
C THR A 283 3.73 4.52 13.55
N LYS A 284 2.88 5.47 13.95
CA LYS A 284 2.40 5.57 15.35
C LYS A 284 1.71 4.28 15.81
N PHE A 285 0.95 3.64 14.92
CA PHE A 285 0.34 2.35 15.20
C PHE A 285 1.40 1.27 15.44
N ILE A 286 2.43 1.18 14.57
CA ILE A 286 3.52 0.21 14.73
C ILE A 286 4.29 0.47 16.03
N ASP A 287 4.61 1.73 16.35
CA ASP A 287 5.27 2.14 17.60
C ASP A 287 4.49 1.73 18.84
N PHE A 288 3.17 1.93 18.84
CA PHE A 288 2.31 1.50 19.93
C PHE A 288 2.45 -0.01 20.17
N PHE A 289 2.39 -0.80 19.09
CA PHE A 289 2.58 -2.25 19.20
C PHE A 289 4.02 -2.64 19.54
N ALA A 290 5.02 -1.83 19.21
CA ALA A 290 6.40 -2.03 19.61
C ALA A 290 6.59 -1.81 21.11
N ARG A 291 5.98 -0.76 21.67
CA ARG A 291 6.00 -0.45 23.11
C ARG A 291 5.41 -1.57 23.97
N ILE A 292 4.37 -2.26 23.50
CA ILE A 292 3.80 -3.44 24.17
C ILE A 292 4.49 -4.76 23.77
N GLY A 293 5.57 -4.70 22.99
CA GLY A 293 6.40 -5.85 22.61
C GLY A 293 5.74 -6.80 21.61
N TRP A 294 4.73 -6.36 20.86
CA TRP A 294 4.07 -7.14 19.80
C TRP A 294 4.67 -6.90 18.43
N ALA A 295 5.21 -5.69 18.18
CA ALA A 295 6.11 -5.40 17.08
C ALA A 295 7.56 -5.34 17.59
N TYR A 296 8.53 -5.74 16.77
CA TYR A 296 9.95 -5.72 17.12
C TYR A 296 10.81 -5.74 15.85
N ASP A 297 12.13 -5.52 15.98
CA ASP A 297 13.07 -5.50 14.85
C ASP A 297 12.67 -4.45 13.78
N LEU A 298 12.26 -3.26 14.25
CA LEU A 298 11.86 -2.12 13.42
C LEU A 298 13.11 -1.56 12.74
N LYS A 299 13.14 -1.59 11.41
CA LYS A 299 14.30 -1.14 10.62
C LYS A 299 14.17 0.32 10.21
N THR A 300 15.17 1.13 10.53
CA THR A 300 15.28 2.53 10.11
C THR A 300 16.54 2.74 9.28
N VAL A 301 16.47 3.67 8.35
CA VAL A 301 17.66 4.16 7.62
C VAL A 301 18.38 5.17 8.50
N SER A 302 19.71 5.12 8.52
CA SER A 302 20.50 6.14 9.21
C SER A 302 20.52 7.45 8.44
N ASP A 303 20.53 8.57 9.16
CA ASP A 303 20.57 9.91 8.56
C ASP A 303 21.78 10.13 7.66
N GLU A 304 22.93 9.53 8.01
CA GLU A 304 24.13 9.57 7.16
C GLU A 304 23.89 8.93 5.79
N LEU A 305 23.21 7.78 5.75
CA LEU A 305 22.89 7.10 4.50
C LEU A 305 21.88 7.90 3.68
N ILE A 306 20.87 8.49 4.34
CA ILE A 306 19.89 9.36 3.68
C ILE A 306 20.60 10.56 3.04
N ARG A 307 21.39 11.31 3.81
CA ARG A 307 22.16 12.47 3.33
C ARG A 307 23.12 12.12 2.19
N SER A 308 23.79 10.98 2.30
CA SER A 308 24.70 10.49 1.26
C SER A 308 23.95 10.20 -0.04
N ARG A 309 22.75 9.61 0.05
CA ARG A 309 21.91 9.31 -1.11
C ARG A 309 21.37 10.56 -1.78
N VAL A 310 20.87 11.51 -1.00
CA VAL A 310 20.41 12.84 -1.48
C VAL A 310 21.53 13.54 -2.26
N LYS A 311 22.76 13.56 -1.73
CA LYS A 311 23.92 14.17 -2.43
C LYS A 311 24.28 13.47 -3.72
N LEU A 312 24.14 12.13 -3.79
CA LEU A 312 24.55 11.35 -4.94
C LEU A 312 23.52 11.39 -6.09
N THR A 313 22.24 11.25 -5.78
CA THR A 313 21.18 11.03 -6.78
C THR A 313 19.96 11.96 -6.66
N GLY A 314 19.90 12.82 -5.65
CA GLY A 314 18.81 13.76 -5.47
C GLY A 314 18.65 14.76 -6.62
N ASP A 315 17.45 15.30 -6.76
CA ASP A 315 17.12 16.37 -7.71
C ASP A 315 17.50 17.78 -7.22
N GLY A 316 18.00 17.90 -5.99
CA GLY A 316 18.37 19.17 -5.36
C GLY A 316 17.22 19.85 -4.61
N THR A 317 16.02 19.26 -4.58
CA THR A 317 14.92 19.78 -3.77
C THR A 317 15.22 19.58 -2.30
N ASN A 318 15.41 20.66 -1.56
CA ASN A 318 15.52 20.63 -0.11
C ASN A 318 14.13 20.76 0.51
N LEU A 319 13.35 19.67 0.51
CA LEU A 319 12.00 19.67 1.10
C LEU A 319 12.00 20.04 2.59
N TRP A 320 13.13 19.87 3.25
CA TRP A 320 13.20 19.82 4.72
C TRP A 320 14.21 20.80 5.32
N GLY A 321 14.77 21.72 4.54
CA GLY A 321 15.70 22.71 5.07
C GLY A 321 16.88 22.08 5.80
N TRP A 322 17.51 21.02 5.25
CA TRP A 322 18.69 20.39 5.88
C TRP A 322 19.85 21.34 6.19
N ASP A 323 19.85 22.52 5.54
CA ASP A 323 20.83 23.58 5.70
C ASP A 323 20.31 24.75 6.57
N ASP A 324 19.08 24.66 7.10
CA ASP A 324 18.51 25.62 8.04
C ASP A 324 18.91 25.28 9.48
N GLU A 325 19.37 26.30 10.22
CA GLU A 325 19.89 26.15 11.59
C GLU A 325 18.85 25.55 12.55
N ASP A 326 17.56 25.84 12.33
CA ASP A 326 16.44 25.40 13.18
C ASP A 326 16.19 23.87 13.09
N MET A 327 16.50 23.23 11.96
CA MET A 327 16.32 21.78 11.79
C MET A 327 17.40 20.97 12.51
N ALA A 328 18.58 21.55 12.74
CA ALA A 328 19.65 20.91 13.49
C ALA A 328 19.33 20.76 14.99
N GLU A 329 18.37 21.54 15.51
CA GLU A 329 17.88 21.40 16.89
C GLU A 329 16.81 20.32 17.02
N VAL A 330 15.88 20.21 16.06
CA VAL A 330 14.80 19.21 16.05
C VAL A 330 15.36 17.77 16.01
N LEU A 331 16.37 17.53 15.18
CA LEU A 331 17.01 16.20 15.06
C LEU A 331 17.73 15.78 16.37
N LYS A 332 18.20 16.73 17.19
CA LYS A 332 18.86 16.43 18.47
C LYS A 332 17.88 16.00 19.57
N ASP A 333 16.60 16.34 19.43
CA ASP A 333 15.59 16.01 20.43
C ASP A 333 14.83 14.70 20.12
N ASP A 334 14.73 14.31 18.84
CA ASP A 334 14.21 12.98 18.46
C ASP A 334 15.14 11.84 18.92
N ASP A 335 16.46 12.04 18.91
CA ASP A 335 17.45 11.08 19.44
C ASP A 335 17.34 10.86 20.96
N LYS A 336 16.69 11.77 21.69
CA LYS A 336 16.47 11.65 23.15
C LYS A 336 15.15 10.95 23.50
N MET A 337 14.30 10.64 22.51
CA MET A 337 12.99 10.01 22.71
C MET A 337 12.96 8.51 22.32
N LEU A 338 14.11 7.92 21.98
CA LEU A 338 14.29 6.48 21.73
C LEU A 338 14.67 5.69 22.99
#